data_AF-A0A7Z1DTE7-F1
#
_entry.id   AF-A0A7Z1DTE7-F1
#
_cell.length_a   1.000
_cell.length_b   1.000
_cell.length_c   1.000
_cell.angle_alpha   90.00
_cell.angle_beta   90.00
_cell.angle_gamma   90.00
#
_symmetry.space_group_name_H-M   'P 1'
#
loop_
_entity.id
_entity.type
_entity.pdbx_description
1 polymer ?
#
loop_
_entity_poly.entity_id
_entity_poly.type
_entity_poly.pdbx_seq_one_letter_code
_entity_poly.pdbx_strand_id
1 'polypeptide(L)'
;MATHSEEQSRLRKANINARPLSKIARILSVFLTGASFNRFEAERIGDHCLHSTISDLTNRHGLNFKRQNERVPNHWGKPCTVVRYSLPESERQKALAVMKWLTRKSDINDGEEGNE
;
A
#
# COMPACT_ATOMS: atom_id res chain seq x y z
N MET A 1 -21.18 31.73 -16.57
CA MET A 1 -21.50 30.69 -15.58
C MET A 1 -21.03 29.35 -16.13
N ALA A 2 -19.82 28.92 -15.78
CA ALA A 2 -19.34 27.60 -16.16
C ALA A 2 -20.13 26.56 -15.37
N THR A 3 -20.73 25.61 -16.07
CA THR A 3 -21.59 24.58 -15.49
C THR A 3 -20.71 23.60 -14.69
N HIS A 4 -21.13 23.28 -13.45
CA HIS A 4 -20.42 22.35 -12.55
C HIS A 4 -20.08 20.98 -13.18
N SER A 5 -20.70 20.64 -14.32
CA SER A 5 -20.48 19.41 -15.09
C SER A 5 -19.12 19.36 -15.82
N GLU A 6 -18.64 20.50 -16.36
CA GLU A 6 -17.37 20.54 -17.11
C GLU A 6 -16.16 20.46 -16.18
N GLU A 7 -16.24 21.10 -15.02
CA GLU A 7 -15.19 21.07 -14.00
C GLU A 7 -15.04 19.65 -13.41
N GLN A 8 -16.15 18.97 -13.10
CA GLN A 8 -16.10 17.57 -12.65
C GLN A 8 -15.58 16.61 -13.72
N SER A 9 -15.92 16.84 -14.99
CA SER A 9 -15.42 16.03 -16.11
C SER A 9 -13.91 16.21 -16.32
N ARG A 10 -13.40 17.44 -16.18
CA ARG A 10 -11.95 17.73 -16.23
C ARG A 10 -11.20 17.11 -15.04
N LEU A 11 -11.76 17.17 -13.83
CA LEU A 11 -11.18 16.53 -12.64
C LEU A 11 -11.13 15.00 -12.78
N ARG A 12 -12.18 14.38 -13.32
CA ARG A 12 -12.18 12.94 -13.65
C ARG A 12 -11.11 12.60 -14.68
N LYS A 13 -10.97 13.41 -15.74
CA LYS A 13 -10.03 13.18 -16.83
C LYS A 13 -8.56 13.38 -16.44
N ALA A 14 -8.27 14.25 -15.47
CA ALA A 14 -6.95 14.35 -14.86
C ALA A 14 -6.61 13.11 -13.99
N ASN A 15 -7.62 12.50 -13.36
CA ASN A 15 -7.45 11.37 -12.45
C ASN A 15 -7.26 10.02 -13.17
N ILE A 16 -7.80 9.83 -14.38
CA ILE A 16 -7.51 8.64 -15.21
C ILE A 16 -6.07 8.60 -15.73
N ASN A 17 -5.39 9.75 -15.79
CA ASN A 17 -3.98 9.82 -16.22
C ASN A 17 -2.99 9.63 -15.06
N ALA A 18 -3.47 9.59 -13.81
CA ALA A 18 -2.64 9.24 -12.67
C ALA A 18 -2.44 7.72 -12.65
N ARG A 19 -1.22 7.26 -12.95
CA ARG A 19 -0.90 5.83 -12.91
C ARG A 19 -1.27 5.26 -11.54
N PRO A 20 -2.00 4.14 -11.48
CA PRO A 20 -2.34 3.52 -10.22
C PRO A 20 -1.06 3.08 -9.50
N LEU A 21 -0.96 3.38 -8.20
CA LEU A 21 0.14 2.89 -7.38
C LEU A 21 0.21 1.36 -7.43
N SER A 22 1.43 0.83 -7.49
CA SER A 22 1.65 -0.61 -7.31
C SER A 22 1.08 -1.09 -5.97
N LYS A 23 0.74 -2.37 -5.89
CA LYS A 23 0.22 -3.00 -4.66
C LYS A 23 1.10 -2.69 -3.44
N ILE A 24 2.42 -2.82 -3.58
CA ILE A 24 3.38 -2.57 -2.49
C ILE A 24 3.39 -1.07 -2.11
N ALA A 25 3.39 -0.18 -3.10
CA ALA A 25 3.37 1.27 -2.86
C ALA A 25 2.09 1.72 -2.14
N ARG A 26 0.94 1.15 -2.50
CA ARG A 26 -0.36 1.43 -1.87
C ARG A 26 -0.39 0.99 -0.40
N ILE A 27 0.19 -0.16 -0.06
CA ILE A 27 0.30 -0.60 1.34
C ILE A 27 1.28 0.27 2.13
N LEU A 28 2.42 0.61 1.52
CA LEU A 28 3.41 1.48 2.15
C LEU A 28 2.88 2.90 2.41
N SER A 29 2.07 3.46 1.50
CA SER A 29 1.48 4.79 1.67
C SER A 29 0.53 4.85 2.87
N VAL A 30 -0.23 3.77 3.12
CA VAL A 30 -1.09 3.67 4.30
C VAL A 30 -0.26 3.58 5.58
N PHE A 31 0.85 2.83 5.59
CA PHE A 31 1.75 2.83 6.75
C PHE A 31 2.37 4.21 7.03
N LEU A 32 2.69 4.98 5.98
CA LEU A 32 3.28 6.31 6.10
C LEU A 32 2.33 7.36 6.71
N THR A 33 1.02 7.10 6.75
CA THR A 33 0.07 7.95 7.50
C THR A 33 0.11 7.71 9.02
N GLY A 34 0.91 6.73 9.47
CA GLY A 34 0.95 6.29 10.86
C GLY A 34 -0.07 5.19 11.19
N ALA A 35 -0.85 4.73 10.20
CA ALA A 35 -1.78 3.63 10.40
C ALA A 35 -1.05 2.30 10.66
N SER A 36 -1.73 1.42 11.39
CA SER A 36 -1.34 0.02 11.59
C SER A 36 -2.48 -0.86 11.16
N PHE A 37 -2.18 -2.02 10.57
CA PHE A 37 -3.24 -2.92 10.13
C PHE A 37 -2.84 -4.38 10.14
N ASN A 38 -3.85 -5.25 10.20
CA ASN A 38 -3.75 -6.69 10.03
C ASN A 38 -4.15 -7.11 8.60
N ARG A 39 -4.09 -8.42 8.31
CA ARG A 39 -4.40 -8.96 6.99
C ARG A 39 -5.82 -8.68 6.49
N PHE A 40 -6.81 -8.59 7.37
CA PHE A 40 -8.21 -8.36 6.98
C PHE A 40 -8.46 -6.90 6.61
N GLU A 41 -7.78 -5.97 7.28
CA GLU A 41 -7.80 -4.55 6.94
C GLU A 41 -7.02 -4.29 5.64
N ALA A 42 -5.87 -4.95 5.44
CA ALA A 42 -5.11 -4.90 4.20
C ALA A 42 -5.89 -5.42 2.99
N GLU A 43 -6.70 -6.48 3.18
CA GLU A 43 -7.55 -7.03 2.14
C GLU A 43 -8.53 -5.98 1.58
N ARG A 44 -9.13 -5.15 2.45
CA ARG A 44 -10.03 -4.06 2.03
C ARG A 44 -9.32 -2.99 1.20
N ILE A 45 -8.02 -2.82 1.41
CA ILE A 45 -7.19 -1.91 0.63
C ILE A 45 -6.85 -2.54 -0.73
N GLY A 46 -6.97 -3.87 -0.87
CA GLY A 46 -6.63 -4.65 -2.07
C GLY A 46 -5.30 -5.41 -1.93
N ASP A 47 -4.93 -5.84 -0.72
CA ASP A 47 -3.81 -6.74 -0.47
C ASP A 47 -4.24 -7.99 0.29
N HIS A 48 -4.36 -9.09 -0.44
CA HIS A 48 -4.72 -10.40 0.13
C HIS A 48 -3.58 -11.10 0.87
N CYS A 49 -2.32 -10.69 0.65
CA CYS A 49 -1.13 -11.40 1.13
C CYS A 49 -0.21 -10.46 1.91
N LEU A 50 -0.76 -9.79 2.94
CA LEU A 50 -0.02 -8.81 3.75
C LEU A 50 1.32 -9.34 4.27
N HIS A 51 1.35 -10.60 4.73
CA HIS A 51 2.59 -11.19 5.25
C HIS A 51 3.71 -11.21 4.20
N SER A 52 3.38 -11.55 2.95
CA SER A 52 4.32 -11.54 1.83
C SER A 52 4.73 -10.12 1.46
N THR A 53 3.80 -9.16 1.44
CA THR A 53 4.12 -7.76 1.18
C THR A 53 5.05 -7.17 2.25
N ILE A 54 4.84 -7.48 3.54
CA ILE A 54 5.76 -7.08 4.62
C ILE A 54 7.12 -7.77 4.46
N SER A 55 7.15 -9.05 4.04
CA SER A 55 8.39 -9.76 3.75
C SER A 55 9.19 -9.08 2.64
N ASP A 56 8.53 -8.69 1.54
CA ASP A 56 9.18 -7.96 0.44
C ASP A 56 9.69 -6.58 0.91
N LEU A 57 8.89 -5.83 1.67
CA LEU A 57 9.31 -4.53 2.23
C LEU A 57 10.48 -4.67 3.21
N THR A 58 10.56 -5.77 3.96
CA THR A 58 11.67 -6.02 4.89
C THR A 58 12.93 -6.44 4.14
N ASN A 59 12.82 -7.48 3.32
CA ASN A 59 13.99 -8.14 2.72
C ASN A 59 14.54 -7.40 1.50
N ARG A 60 13.67 -6.83 0.65
CA ARG A 60 14.09 -6.12 -0.56
C ARG A 60 14.34 -4.63 -0.32
N HIS A 61 13.65 -4.05 0.66
CA HIS A 61 13.68 -2.60 0.89
C HIS A 61 14.24 -2.20 2.27
N GLY A 62 14.60 -3.16 3.12
CA GLY A 62 15.28 -2.92 4.39
C GLY A 62 14.42 -2.21 5.46
N LEU A 63 13.09 -2.28 5.35
CA LEU A 63 12.17 -1.67 6.31
C LEU A 63 11.87 -2.61 7.48
N ASN A 64 11.95 -2.09 8.70
CA ASN A 64 11.61 -2.87 9.89
C ASN A 64 10.19 -2.58 10.37
N PHE A 65 9.36 -3.62 10.43
CA PHE A 65 7.99 -3.53 10.95
C PHE A 65 7.89 -4.11 12.36
N LYS A 66 7.15 -3.42 13.22
CA LYS A 66 6.68 -3.98 14.49
C LYS A 66 5.58 -5.00 14.20
N ARG A 67 5.66 -6.14 14.88
CA ARG A 67 4.73 -7.26 14.77
C ARG A 67 4.08 -7.51 16.12
N GLN A 68 2.76 -7.45 16.21
CA GLN A 68 2.02 -7.70 17.44
C GLN A 68 0.90 -8.70 17.18
N ASN A 69 0.79 -9.73 18.02
CA ASN A 69 -0.32 -10.67 17.91
C ASN A 69 -1.63 -9.99 18.35
N GLU A 70 -2.67 -10.14 17.54
CA GLU A 70 -4.03 -9.66 17.82
C GLU A 70 -5.00 -10.82 17.67
N ARG A 71 -6.01 -10.89 18.54
CA ARG A 71 -7.13 -11.82 18.40
C ARG A 71 -8.30 -11.12 17.71
N VAL A 72 -8.70 -11.62 16.55
CA VAL A 72 -9.83 -11.13 15.76
C VAL A 72 -11.01 -12.10 15.91
N PRO A 73 -12.22 -11.60 16.26
CA PRO A 73 -13.42 -12.43 16.31
C PRO A 73 -13.71 -13.11 14.97
N ASN A 74 -14.19 -14.35 15.01
CA ASN A 74 -14.69 -15.07 13.84
C ASN A 74 -16.10 -15.61 14.13
N HIS A 75 -16.83 -15.96 13.07
CA HIS A 75 -18.21 -16.45 13.18
C HIS A 75 -18.32 -17.92 13.61
N TRP A 76 -17.20 -18.65 13.72
CA TRP A 76 -17.17 -20.09 13.96
C TRP A 76 -16.47 -20.49 15.26
N GLY A 77 -16.57 -19.64 16.29
CA GLY A 77 -16.13 -19.98 17.65
C GLY A 77 -14.91 -19.19 18.12
N LYS A 78 -13.76 -19.86 18.31
CA LYS A 78 -12.59 -19.26 18.96
C LYS A 78 -11.98 -18.16 18.07
N PRO A 79 -11.71 -16.95 18.62
CA PRO A 79 -11.06 -15.87 17.87
C PRO A 79 -9.77 -16.32 17.18
N CYS A 80 -9.59 -15.87 15.94
CA CYS A 80 -8.41 -16.11 15.13
C CYS A 80 -7.28 -15.18 15.58
N THR A 81 -6.07 -15.72 15.77
CA THR A 81 -4.90 -14.89 16.03
C THR A 81 -4.28 -14.43 14.71
N VAL A 82 -4.14 -13.12 14.52
CA VAL A 82 -3.47 -12.48 13.39
C VAL A 82 -2.34 -11.57 13.87
N VAL A 83 -1.51 -11.10 12.95
CA VAL A 83 -0.43 -10.16 13.26
C VAL A 83 -0.83 -8.75 12.82
N ARG A 84 -0.77 -7.80 13.75
CA ARG A 84 -0.73 -6.36 13.47
C ARG A 84 0.65 -5.98 12.99
N TYR A 85 0.69 -5.24 11.90
CA TYR A 85 1.91 -4.56 11.47
C TYR A 85 1.78 -3.07 11.71
N SER A 86 2.86 -2.47 12.17
CA SER A 86 3.03 -1.02 12.24
C SER A 86 4.44 -0.63 11.84
N LEU A 87 4.57 0.52 11.19
CA LEU A 87 5.87 1.10 10.85
C LEU A 87 6.32 2.00 12.02
N PRO A 88 7.46 1.73 12.66
CA PRO A 88 8.01 2.63 13.66
C PRO A 88 8.37 3.98 13.06
N GLU A 89 8.25 5.05 13.85
CA GLU A 89 8.64 6.40 13.41
C GLU A 89 10.11 6.47 12.98
N SER A 90 10.98 5.68 13.60
CA SER A 90 12.40 5.56 13.23
C SER A 90 12.63 5.07 11.79
N GLU A 91 11.68 4.33 11.22
CA GLU A 91 11.76 3.82 9.85
C GLU A 91 11.06 4.73 8.83
N ARG A 92 10.37 5.79 9.29
CA ARG A 92 9.54 6.65 8.43
C ARG A 92 10.33 7.31 7.32
N GLN A 93 11.53 7.81 7.61
CA GLN A 93 12.37 8.45 6.60
C GLN A 93 12.83 7.46 5.52
N LYS A 94 13.16 6.23 5.91
CA LYS A 94 13.52 5.15 4.97
C LYS A 94 12.31 4.75 4.14
N ALA A 95 11.13 4.61 4.75
CA ALA A 95 9.89 4.30 4.06
C ALA A 95 9.52 5.37 3.02
N LEU A 96 9.74 6.66 3.31
CA LEU A 96 9.56 7.73 2.33
C LEU A 96 10.53 7.62 1.14
N ALA A 97 11.78 7.23 1.38
CA ALA A 97 12.74 6.99 0.31
C ALA A 97 12.34 5.79 -0.57
N VAL A 98 11.91 4.69 0.05
CA VAL A 98 11.38 3.51 -0.66
C VAL A 98 10.13 3.89 -1.46
N MET A 99 9.23 4.69 -0.89
CA MET A 99 8.03 5.17 -1.57
C MET A 99 8.39 5.97 -2.83
N LYS A 100 9.33 6.93 -2.72
CA LYS A 100 9.84 7.70 -3.86
C LYS A 100 10.47 6.81 -4.94
N TRP A 101 11.17 5.76 -4.54
CA TRP A 101 11.76 4.80 -5.48
C TRP A 101 10.69 3.98 -6.19
N LEU A 102 9.68 3.47 -5.47
CA LEU A 102 8.57 2.71 -6.03
C LEU A 102 7.76 3.52 -7.04
N THR A 103 7.53 4.81 -6.76
CA THR A 103 6.80 5.71 -7.69
C THR A 103 7.62 6.06 -8.93
N ARG A 104 8.95 6.15 -8.82
CA ARG A 104 9.82 6.36 -10.00
C ARG A 104 9.93 5.10 -10.85
N LYS A 105 9.97 3.92 -10.23
CA LYS A 105 10.07 2.66 -10.95
C LYS A 105 8.83 2.39 -11.81
N SER A 106 7.64 2.76 -11.34
CA SER A 106 6.42 2.70 -12.16
C SER A 106 6.46 3.57 -13.42
N ASP A 107 7.36 4.56 -13.50
CA ASP A 107 7.55 5.36 -14.71
C ASP A 107 8.57 4.75 -15.69
N ILE A 108 9.43 3.82 -15.24
CA ILE A 108 10.53 3.24 -16.02
C ILE A 108 10.12 1.92 -16.69
N ASN A 109 9.27 1.11 -16.06
CA ASN A 109 8.93 -0.23 -16.54
C ASN A 109 8.09 -0.26 -17.85
N ASP A 110 7.62 0.88 -18.37
CA ASP A 110 6.86 0.95 -19.62
C ASP A 110 7.75 0.94 -20.89
N GLY A 111 9.06 0.68 -20.76
CA GLY A 111 10.00 0.57 -21.88
C GLY A 111 10.38 -0.86 -22.30
N GLU A 112 9.98 -1.91 -21.57
CA GLU A 112 10.50 -3.28 -21.78
C GLU A 112 9.45 -4.40 -21.66
N GLU A 113 8.15 -4.13 -21.88
CA GLU A 113 7.17 -5.21 -22.12
C GLU A 113 6.77 -5.22 -23.60
N GLY A 114 7.62 -5.84 -24.42
CA GLY A 114 7.41 -5.99 -25.86
C GLY A 114 8.43 -6.91 -26.50
N ASN A 115 8.46 -8.19 -26.09
CA ASN A 115 8.69 -9.37 -26.94
C ASN A 115 8.94 -10.61 -26.06
N GLU A 116 7.91 -11.43 -25.90
CA GLU A 116 8.06 -12.89 -26.00
C GLU A 116 6.75 -13.53 -26.48
#